data_AF-A0A924VLU6-F1
#
_entry.id   AF-A0A924VLU6-F1
#
_cell.length_a   1.000
_cell.length_b   1.000
_cell.length_c   1.000
_cell.angle_alpha   90.00
_cell.angle_beta   90.00
_cell.angle_gamma   90.00
#
_symmetry.space_group_name_H-M   'P 1'
#
loop_
_entity.id
_entity.type
_entity.pdbx_description
1 polymer ?
#
loop_
_entity_poly.entity_id
_entity_poly.type
_entity_poly.pdbx_seq_one_letter_code
_entity_poly.pdbx_strand_id
1 'polypeptide(L)'
;MLNGRLLVVAFEGWNDAGEAASGAVSTLKDLLDLYPIAEIDAERYFDYQFNRPTVTQDDDGNRLLVWPTVVTYGPTSVLGQRSQQSSDTEPGTIGENASNIYLLLGTEPSRNWKSFTAEIMATITENHITGVVFLGAMLADVPHTRPISVFVSSENALLRRQLAVEKSSYEGPVGILSVLGDAAEKAGVPTVSIWASVPHYVHNAPSPKATLAIIDKLEELIDVVIPRGELVDESAAWESGIDVLASEDDEMATYIAQLEQARDTVDSPEASGEAIAQEFEKYLRRRDGKADGRGTAGPGGPPSLPPDDRGPRE
;
A
#
# COMPACT_ATOMS: atom_id res chain seq x y z
N MET A 1 5.26 15.40 -13.79
CA MET A 1 5.15 13.94 -13.70
C MET A 1 6.49 13.39 -13.28
N LEU A 2 6.47 12.22 -12.63
CA LEU A 2 7.63 11.50 -12.13
C LEU A 2 8.48 11.00 -13.33
N ASN A 3 9.15 11.91 -14.04
CA ASN A 3 9.77 11.65 -15.35
C ASN A 3 11.26 11.26 -15.27
N GLY A 4 11.80 11.13 -14.05
CA GLY A 4 13.15 10.62 -13.85
C GLY A 4 13.14 9.14 -13.50
N ARG A 5 14.24 8.63 -12.95
CA ARG A 5 14.31 7.25 -12.46
C ARG A 5 13.42 7.09 -11.24
N LEU A 6 12.51 6.13 -11.28
CA LEU A 6 11.55 5.84 -10.23
C LEU A 6 11.84 4.51 -9.59
N LEU A 7 11.76 4.47 -8.27
CA LEU A 7 11.78 3.23 -7.52
C LEU A 7 10.36 2.91 -7.05
N VAL A 8 9.78 1.81 -7.52
CA VAL A 8 8.52 1.28 -6.98
C VAL A 8 8.86 0.23 -5.93
N VAL A 9 8.31 0.39 -4.73
CA VAL A 9 8.69 -0.37 -3.54
C VAL A 9 7.49 -1.10 -2.98
N ALA A 10 7.62 -2.40 -2.76
CA ALA A 10 6.67 -3.19 -1.97
C ALA A 10 7.44 -4.11 -1.00
N PHE A 11 6.87 -4.29 0.19
CA PHE A 11 7.35 -5.27 1.15
C PHE A 11 6.23 -6.25 1.49
N GLU A 12 6.55 -7.53 1.47
CA GLU A 12 5.68 -8.59 1.99
C GLU A 12 5.51 -8.43 3.52
N GLY A 13 4.44 -9.02 4.05
CA GLY A 13 4.17 -9.07 5.48
C GLY A 13 3.16 -8.01 5.92
N TRP A 14 3.49 -7.22 6.95
CA TRP A 14 2.52 -6.35 7.63
C TRP A 14 1.91 -5.27 6.71
N ASN A 15 2.67 -4.82 5.70
CA ASN A 15 2.27 -3.76 4.78
C ASN A 15 1.48 -4.26 3.55
N ASP A 16 1.20 -5.56 3.46
CA ASP A 16 0.76 -6.18 2.21
C ASP A 16 -0.41 -7.17 2.37
N ALA A 17 -1.55 -6.64 2.80
CA ALA A 17 -2.78 -7.42 2.88
C ALA A 17 -3.13 -8.04 1.51
N GLY A 18 -3.40 -9.34 1.51
CA GLY A 18 -3.75 -10.09 0.30
C GLY A 18 -2.62 -10.20 -0.73
N GLU A 19 -1.35 -10.00 -0.33
CA GLU A 19 -0.19 -10.04 -1.23
C GLU A 19 -0.36 -9.09 -2.45
N ALA A 20 -1.12 -8.02 -2.25
CA ALA A 20 -1.56 -7.15 -3.34
C ALA A 20 -0.43 -6.30 -3.91
N ALA A 21 0.35 -5.65 -3.03
CA ALA A 21 1.45 -4.78 -3.37
C ALA A 21 2.67 -5.56 -3.88
N SER A 22 3.05 -6.66 -3.20
CA SER A 22 4.13 -7.54 -3.69
C SER A 22 3.75 -8.18 -5.03
N GLY A 23 2.51 -8.65 -5.18
CA GLY A 23 1.98 -9.17 -6.45
C GLY A 23 2.03 -8.14 -7.59
N ALA A 24 1.72 -6.88 -7.30
CA ALA A 24 1.84 -5.80 -8.28
C ALA A 24 3.31 -5.62 -8.71
N VAL A 25 4.25 -5.49 -7.76
CA VAL A 25 5.68 -5.34 -8.10
C VAL A 25 6.23 -6.56 -8.82
N SER A 26 5.82 -7.77 -8.46
CA SER A 26 6.19 -9.01 -9.16
C SER A 26 5.71 -8.99 -10.61
N THR A 27 4.47 -8.57 -10.85
CA THR A 27 3.92 -8.42 -12.21
C THR A 27 4.72 -7.42 -13.03
N LEU A 28 5.07 -6.25 -12.45
CA LEU A 28 5.92 -5.27 -13.14
C LEU A 28 7.32 -5.81 -13.43
N LYS A 29 7.92 -6.56 -12.49
CA LYS A 29 9.25 -7.14 -12.65
C LYS A 29 9.31 -8.05 -13.88
N ASP A 30 8.33 -8.93 -14.00
CA ASP A 30 8.27 -9.92 -15.09
C ASP A 30 7.92 -9.27 -16.43
N LEU A 31 7.05 -8.25 -16.42
CA LEU A 31 6.70 -7.47 -17.60
C LEU A 31 7.89 -6.69 -18.18
N LEU A 32 8.65 -6.04 -17.30
CA LEU A 32 9.71 -5.11 -17.69
C LEU A 32 11.08 -5.79 -17.87
N ASP A 33 11.15 -7.11 -17.70
CA ASP A 33 12.39 -7.92 -17.73
C ASP A 33 13.51 -7.26 -16.92
N LEU A 34 13.23 -6.92 -15.65
CA LEU A 34 14.19 -6.24 -14.79
C LEU A 34 15.12 -7.24 -14.09
N TYR A 35 16.38 -6.85 -13.96
CA TYR A 35 17.44 -7.71 -13.43
C TYR A 35 17.83 -7.27 -12.02
N PRO A 36 18.22 -8.20 -11.14
CA PRO A 36 18.69 -7.87 -9.80
C PRO A 36 19.98 -7.04 -9.89
N ILE A 37 20.00 -5.87 -9.25
CA ILE A 37 21.15 -4.96 -9.22
C ILE A 37 21.75 -4.78 -7.82
N ALA A 38 20.95 -5.05 -6.78
CA ALA A 38 21.40 -5.04 -5.40
C ALA A 38 20.56 -6.03 -4.59
N GLU A 39 21.20 -6.73 -3.66
CA GLU A 39 20.55 -7.66 -2.74
C GLU A 39 21.03 -7.38 -1.32
N ILE A 40 20.09 -7.37 -0.39
CA ILE A 40 20.36 -7.11 1.03
C ILE A 40 20.80 -8.40 1.74
N ASP A 41 21.87 -8.31 2.53
CA ASP A 41 22.34 -9.40 3.40
C ASP A 41 21.28 -9.78 4.45
N ALA A 42 20.69 -10.96 4.28
CA ALA A 42 19.57 -11.43 5.08
C ALA A 42 19.89 -11.55 6.59
N GLU A 43 21.11 -11.95 6.94
CA GLU A 43 21.43 -12.34 8.33
C GLU A 43 21.33 -11.16 9.30
N ARG A 44 21.62 -9.95 8.81
CA ARG A 44 21.64 -8.73 9.61
C ARG A 44 20.25 -8.24 9.98
N TYR A 45 19.28 -8.46 9.10
CA TYR A 45 18.00 -7.75 9.14
C TYR A 45 16.80 -8.65 9.44
N PHE A 46 16.88 -9.95 9.15
CA PHE A 46 15.77 -10.87 9.37
C PHE A 46 15.94 -11.69 10.65
N ASP A 47 14.81 -11.92 11.33
CA ASP A 47 14.69 -12.96 12.35
C ASP A 47 14.13 -14.23 11.70
N TYR A 48 14.97 -15.26 11.59
CA TYR A 48 14.60 -16.52 10.93
C TYR A 48 13.59 -17.37 11.72
N GLN A 49 13.20 -16.99 12.94
CA GLN A 49 12.07 -17.61 13.62
C GLN A 49 10.73 -17.12 13.05
N PHE A 50 10.68 -15.85 12.64
CA PHE A 50 9.51 -15.23 12.03
C PHE A 50 9.53 -15.40 10.51
N ASN A 51 10.66 -15.13 9.87
CA ASN A 51 10.85 -15.23 8.42
C ASN A 51 11.71 -16.46 8.09
N ARG A 52 11.09 -17.64 8.08
CA ARG A 52 11.80 -18.90 7.88
C ARG A 52 12.26 -19.06 6.42
N PRO A 53 13.50 -19.52 6.18
CA PRO A 53 13.91 -19.93 4.84
C PRO A 53 13.03 -21.07 4.33
N THR A 54 12.73 -21.03 3.04
CA THR A 54 11.91 -22.04 2.38
C THR A 54 12.77 -22.91 1.46
N VAL A 55 12.32 -24.13 1.23
CA VAL A 55 12.94 -25.06 0.29
C VAL A 55 12.11 -25.06 -0.97
N THR A 56 12.75 -24.81 -2.10
CA THR A 56 12.15 -24.93 -3.43
C THR A 56 12.98 -25.85 -4.32
N GLN A 57 12.54 -26.06 -5.57
CA GLN A 57 13.30 -26.71 -6.62
C GLN A 57 13.58 -25.70 -7.74
N ASP A 58 14.76 -25.77 -8.36
CA ASP A 58 15.05 -25.04 -9.60
C ASP A 58 14.42 -25.75 -10.81
N ASP A 59 14.58 -25.17 -12.01
CA ASP A 59 14.05 -25.72 -13.27
C ASP A 59 14.61 -27.11 -13.60
N ASP A 60 15.78 -27.45 -13.06
CA ASP A 60 16.44 -28.76 -13.21
C ASP A 60 16.02 -29.76 -12.11
N GLY A 61 15.13 -29.36 -11.19
CA GLY A 61 14.63 -30.17 -10.07
C GLY A 61 15.58 -30.25 -8.88
N ASN A 62 16.66 -29.46 -8.85
CA ASN A 62 17.60 -29.43 -7.73
C ASN A 62 17.01 -28.64 -6.57
N ARG A 63 17.21 -29.16 -5.36
CA ARG A 63 16.74 -28.52 -4.14
C ARG A 63 17.52 -27.23 -3.85
N LEU A 64 16.82 -26.11 -3.80
CA LEU A 64 17.34 -24.79 -3.46
C LEU A 64 16.79 -24.33 -2.10
N LEU A 65 17.63 -23.70 -1.29
CA LEU A 65 17.21 -23.02 -0.07
C LEU A 65 17.09 -21.53 -0.35
N VAL A 66 15.89 -20.97 -0.18
CA VAL A 66 15.59 -19.56 -0.41
C VAL A 66 15.48 -18.87 0.95
N TRP A 67 16.34 -17.87 1.15
CA TRP A 67 16.36 -17.05 2.36
C TRP A 67 15.46 -15.83 2.16
N PRO A 68 14.84 -15.29 3.23
CA PRO A 68 14.16 -14.01 3.13
C PRO A 68 15.19 -12.94 2.74
N THR A 69 14.84 -12.14 1.73
CA THR A 69 15.76 -11.16 1.16
C THR A 69 14.98 -9.93 0.70
N VAL A 70 15.71 -8.88 0.39
CA VAL A 70 15.21 -7.68 -0.28
C VAL A 70 16.11 -7.42 -1.47
N VAL A 71 15.50 -7.40 -2.65
CA VAL A 71 16.21 -7.26 -3.91
C VAL A 71 15.74 -5.99 -4.60
N THR A 72 16.70 -5.20 -5.05
CA THR A 72 16.44 -4.08 -5.97
C THR A 72 16.69 -4.57 -7.39
N TYR A 73 15.74 -4.32 -8.27
CA TYR A 73 15.79 -4.64 -9.69
C TYR A 73 15.88 -3.35 -10.51
N GLY A 74 16.57 -3.41 -11.64
CA GLY A 74 16.71 -2.29 -12.55
C GLY A 74 16.87 -2.74 -14.01
N PRO A 75 16.75 -1.80 -14.95
CA PRO A 75 16.85 -2.10 -16.38
C PRO A 75 18.29 -2.41 -16.78
N THR A 76 18.46 -3.34 -17.72
CA THR A 76 19.77 -3.79 -18.25
C THR A 76 20.52 -2.71 -19.04
N SER A 77 19.87 -1.58 -19.32
CA SER A 77 20.43 -0.48 -20.10
C SER A 77 21.56 0.21 -19.33
N VAL A 78 22.78 -0.22 -19.63
CA VAL A 78 23.99 0.60 -19.56
C VAL A 78 23.65 2.03 -19.99
N LEU A 79 23.93 3.00 -19.12
CA LEU A 79 23.84 4.44 -19.38
C LEU A 79 24.17 4.76 -20.86
N GLY A 80 23.17 5.11 -21.68
CA GLY A 80 23.41 5.90 -22.90
C GLY A 80 22.96 5.39 -24.26
N GLN A 81 22.04 4.42 -24.40
CA GLN A 81 21.37 4.22 -25.70
C GLN A 81 19.90 4.60 -25.62
N ARG A 82 19.63 5.90 -25.81
CA ARG A 82 18.32 6.34 -26.30
C ARG A 82 18.14 5.72 -27.69
N SER A 83 17.39 4.63 -27.80
CA SER A 83 16.85 4.19 -29.08
C SER A 83 15.81 5.23 -29.51
N GLN A 84 16.26 6.23 -30.27
CA GLN A 84 15.38 6.96 -31.17
C GLN A 84 14.97 6.01 -32.30
N GLN A 85 13.87 5.28 -32.11
CA GLN A 85 13.07 4.61 -33.16
C GLN A 85 11.88 3.97 -32.43
N SER A 86 10.62 4.20 -32.78
CA SER A 86 10.03 4.71 -34.01
C SER A 86 8.59 5.12 -33.74
N SER A 87 8.14 6.14 -34.46
CA SER A 87 6.73 6.46 -34.70
C SER A 87 6.02 5.25 -35.31
N ASP A 88 5.01 4.74 -34.62
CA ASP A 88 3.78 4.09 -35.10
C ASP A 88 3.27 3.20 -33.95
N THR A 89 2.47 3.81 -33.08
CA THR A 89 1.97 3.18 -31.85
C THR A 89 0.97 2.08 -32.19
N GLU A 90 1.42 0.82 -32.20
CA GLU A 90 0.54 -0.32 -31.99
C GLU A 90 0.09 -0.34 -30.51
N PRO A 91 -1.20 -0.61 -30.23
CA PRO A 91 -1.67 -0.82 -28.86
C PRO A 91 -0.95 -2.05 -28.27
N GLY A 92 -0.10 -1.82 -27.27
CA GLY A 92 0.78 -2.85 -26.67
C GLY A 92 2.24 -2.42 -26.47
N THR A 93 2.62 -1.21 -26.89
CA THR A 93 3.97 -0.67 -26.65
C THR A 93 4.15 -0.32 -25.17
N ILE A 94 5.15 -0.91 -24.51
CA ILE A 94 5.56 -0.53 -23.15
C ILE A 94 5.90 0.97 -23.16
N GLY A 95 5.30 1.75 -22.24
CA GLY A 95 5.42 3.22 -22.25
C GLY A 95 6.87 3.72 -22.25
N GLU A 96 7.11 4.95 -22.74
CA GLU A 96 8.46 5.54 -22.88
C GLU A 96 9.25 5.57 -21.56
N ASN A 97 8.59 5.48 -20.41
CA ASN A 97 9.23 5.53 -19.09
C ASN A 97 9.74 4.17 -18.58
N ALA A 98 9.54 3.07 -19.30
CA ALA A 98 9.93 1.72 -18.89
C ALA A 98 11.40 1.60 -18.48
N SER A 99 12.30 2.25 -19.24
CA SER A 99 13.75 2.25 -18.98
C SER A 99 14.17 3.05 -17.74
N ASN A 100 13.23 3.70 -17.05
CA ASN A 100 13.46 4.48 -15.84
C ASN A 100 12.84 3.83 -14.60
N ILE A 101 12.20 2.67 -14.72
CA ILE A 101 11.57 1.97 -13.61
C ILE A 101 12.59 1.03 -12.94
N TYR A 102 12.74 1.21 -11.65
CA TYR A 102 13.42 0.33 -10.72
C TYR A 102 12.40 -0.22 -9.75
N LEU A 103 12.63 -1.44 -9.28
CA LEU A 103 11.75 -2.08 -8.31
C LEU A 103 12.53 -2.46 -7.07
N LEU A 104 11.89 -2.40 -5.91
CA LEU A 104 12.39 -3.01 -4.68
C LEU A 104 11.29 -3.93 -4.16
N LEU A 105 11.63 -5.20 -3.99
CA LEU A 105 10.73 -6.24 -3.51
C LEU A 105 11.44 -7.11 -2.48
N GLY A 106 10.72 -7.47 -1.43
CA GLY A 106 11.19 -8.46 -0.46
C GLY A 106 10.39 -8.45 0.82
N THR A 107 10.88 -9.20 1.81
CA THR A 107 10.25 -9.27 3.12
C THR A 107 10.60 -8.05 3.96
N GLU A 108 9.67 -7.53 4.75
CA GLU A 108 9.95 -6.45 5.71
C GLU A 108 11.03 -6.89 6.72
N PRO A 109 12.09 -6.08 6.94
CA PRO A 109 13.16 -6.43 7.89
C PRO A 109 12.61 -6.50 9.32
N SER A 110 13.13 -7.42 10.13
CA SER A 110 12.69 -7.61 11.53
C SER A 110 13.42 -6.68 12.51
N ARG A 111 14.62 -6.20 12.15
CA ARG A 111 15.49 -5.41 13.04
C ARG A 111 16.40 -4.46 12.27
N ASN A 112 17.12 -3.61 13.00
CA ASN A 112 18.16 -2.73 12.46
C ASN A 112 17.66 -1.78 11.35
N TRP A 113 16.39 -1.36 11.40
CA TRP A 113 15.74 -0.54 10.36
C TRP A 113 16.53 0.69 9.94
N LYS A 114 17.19 1.38 10.88
CA LYS A 114 18.03 2.54 10.54
C LYS A 114 19.21 2.19 9.61
N SER A 115 19.85 1.04 9.82
CA SER A 115 20.96 0.59 8.98
C SER A 115 20.46 0.06 7.65
N PHE A 116 19.36 -0.71 7.68
CA PHE A 116 18.67 -1.18 6.48
C PHE A 116 18.27 -0.01 5.57
N THR A 117 17.62 1.01 6.13
CA THR A 117 17.25 2.23 5.40
C THR A 117 18.47 2.94 4.82
N ALA A 118 19.58 3.03 5.54
CA ALA A 118 20.80 3.64 5.00
C ALA A 118 21.35 2.88 3.78
N GLU A 119 21.27 1.55 3.77
CA GLU A 119 21.70 0.69 2.66
C GLU A 119 20.79 0.85 1.43
N ILE A 120 19.47 0.92 1.63
CA ILE A 120 18.53 1.23 0.55
C ILE A 120 18.74 2.65 0.01
N MET A 121 19.00 3.64 0.87
CA MET A 121 19.29 5.02 0.44
C MET A 121 20.60 5.13 -0.34
N ALA A 122 21.60 4.30 -0.03
CA ALA A 122 22.82 4.19 -0.84
C ALA A 122 22.47 3.68 -2.25
N THR A 123 21.65 2.63 -2.36
CA THR A 123 21.18 2.10 -3.64
C THR A 123 20.39 3.13 -4.45
N ILE A 124 19.50 3.89 -3.81
CA ILE A 124 18.75 5.01 -4.42
C ILE A 124 19.70 6.06 -5.00
N THR A 125 20.74 6.41 -4.25
CA THR A 125 21.74 7.42 -4.66
C THR A 125 22.60 6.92 -5.82
N GLU A 126 23.14 5.71 -5.72
CA GLU A 126 23.98 5.08 -6.75
C GLU A 126 23.24 4.94 -8.09
N ASN A 127 21.95 4.61 -8.03
CA ASN A 127 21.11 4.48 -9.22
C ASN A 127 20.44 5.78 -9.66
N HIS A 128 20.74 6.91 -9.00
CA HIS A 128 20.22 8.24 -9.35
C HIS A 128 18.69 8.26 -9.40
N ILE A 129 18.05 7.55 -8.45
CA ILE A 129 16.60 7.54 -8.31
C ILE A 129 16.14 8.94 -7.90
N THR A 130 15.10 9.42 -8.58
CA THR A 130 14.57 10.80 -8.45
C THR A 130 13.17 10.85 -7.85
N GLY A 131 12.55 9.70 -7.59
CA GLY A 131 11.28 9.59 -6.91
C GLY A 131 11.01 8.16 -6.47
N VAL A 132 10.25 8.00 -5.40
CA VAL A 132 9.88 6.69 -4.84
C VAL A 132 8.36 6.57 -4.76
N VAL A 133 7.84 5.43 -5.22
CA VAL A 133 6.42 5.07 -5.08
C VAL A 133 6.33 3.86 -4.16
N PHE A 134 5.78 4.03 -2.97
CA PHE A 134 5.53 2.96 -2.02
C PHE A 134 4.15 2.36 -2.28
N LEU A 135 4.09 1.04 -2.39
CA LEU A 135 2.86 0.28 -2.52
C LEU A 135 2.60 -0.46 -1.21
N GLY A 136 1.35 -0.44 -0.77
CA GLY A 136 0.88 -1.19 0.38
C GLY A 136 -0.58 -1.58 0.24
N ALA A 137 -1.00 -2.49 1.11
CA ALA A 137 -2.38 -2.91 1.24
C ALA A 137 -2.69 -3.20 2.70
N MET A 138 -3.89 -2.85 3.13
CA MET A 138 -4.35 -3.02 4.52
C MET A 138 -5.72 -3.67 4.56
N LEU A 139 -5.96 -4.47 5.60
CA LEU A 139 -7.29 -4.99 5.89
C LEU A 139 -8.19 -3.85 6.37
N ALA A 140 -9.42 -3.80 5.84
CA ALA A 140 -10.38 -2.74 6.14
C ALA A 140 -11.83 -3.26 6.15
N ASP A 141 -12.73 -2.46 6.71
CA ASP A 141 -14.17 -2.65 6.68
C ASP A 141 -14.73 -2.20 5.33
N VAL A 142 -14.46 -2.99 4.29
CA VAL A 142 -14.90 -2.71 2.92
C VAL A 142 -15.55 -3.95 2.30
N PRO A 143 -16.58 -3.79 1.45
CA PRO A 143 -17.22 -4.90 0.76
C PRO A 143 -16.36 -5.35 -0.43
N HIS A 144 -16.23 -6.67 -0.62
CA HIS A 144 -15.52 -7.24 -1.77
C HIS A 144 -16.30 -7.07 -3.09
N THR A 145 -17.59 -6.78 -3.02
CA THR A 145 -18.54 -6.58 -4.13
C THR A 145 -18.56 -5.14 -4.70
N ARG A 146 -17.62 -4.29 -4.29
CA ARG A 146 -17.42 -2.93 -4.82
C ARG A 146 -15.97 -2.76 -5.31
N PRO A 147 -15.67 -1.70 -6.09
CA PRO A 147 -14.29 -1.39 -6.46
C PRO A 147 -13.40 -1.23 -5.23
N ILE A 148 -12.16 -1.76 -5.29
CA ILE A 148 -11.19 -1.62 -4.22
C ILE A 148 -10.84 -0.14 -4.04
N SER A 149 -10.91 0.32 -2.80
CA SER A 149 -10.51 1.69 -2.48
C SER A 149 -9.00 1.80 -2.48
N VAL A 150 -8.49 2.76 -3.24
CA VAL A 150 -7.07 3.07 -3.28
C VAL A 150 -6.83 4.50 -2.82
N PHE A 151 -6.03 4.64 -1.78
CA PHE A 151 -5.63 5.93 -1.22
C PHE A 151 -4.24 6.31 -1.71
N VAL A 152 -4.12 7.52 -2.24
CA VAL A 152 -2.82 8.07 -2.64
C VAL A 152 -2.49 9.26 -1.75
N SER A 153 -1.28 9.28 -1.22
CA SER A 153 -0.79 10.39 -0.39
C SER A 153 0.69 10.68 -0.67
N SER A 154 1.13 11.89 -0.30
CA SER A 154 2.51 12.31 -0.50
C SER A 154 2.94 13.33 0.55
N GLU A 155 4.09 13.11 1.18
CA GLU A 155 4.71 14.11 2.06
C GLU A 155 5.29 15.29 1.29
N ASN A 156 5.64 15.08 0.02
CA ASN A 156 6.15 16.12 -0.86
C ASN A 156 5.06 17.12 -1.32
N ALA A 157 5.27 18.41 -1.04
CA ALA A 157 4.29 19.46 -1.35
C ALA A 157 4.12 19.74 -2.86
N LEU A 158 5.16 19.49 -3.67
CA LEU A 158 5.05 19.67 -5.12
C LEU A 158 4.24 18.54 -5.73
N LEU A 159 4.52 17.29 -5.34
CA LEU A 159 3.76 16.14 -5.83
C LEU A 159 2.28 16.20 -5.40
N ARG A 160 1.97 16.62 -4.17
CA ARG A 160 0.57 16.84 -3.75
C ARG A 160 -0.21 17.75 -4.69
N ARG A 161 0.38 18.89 -5.08
CA ARG A 161 -0.26 19.82 -6.02
C ARG A 161 -0.38 19.24 -7.42
N GLN A 162 0.62 18.49 -7.88
CA GLN A 162 0.62 17.91 -9.23
C GLN A 162 -0.36 16.76 -9.38
N LEU A 163 -0.51 15.94 -8.33
CA LEU A 163 -1.35 14.74 -8.33
C LEU A 163 -2.73 14.99 -7.72
N ALA A 164 -2.98 16.20 -7.21
CA ALA A 164 -4.19 16.55 -6.44
C ALA A 164 -4.45 15.57 -5.26
N VAL A 165 -3.39 15.24 -4.52
CA VAL A 165 -3.45 14.34 -3.35
C VAL A 165 -3.07 15.07 -2.07
N GLU A 166 -3.51 14.54 -0.94
CA GLU A 166 -3.27 15.11 0.38
C GLU A 166 -2.11 14.43 1.12
N LYS A 167 -1.74 15.00 2.26
CA LYS A 167 -0.84 14.34 3.21
C LYS A 167 -1.58 13.23 3.95
N SER A 168 -0.84 12.23 4.43
CA SER A 168 -1.39 11.30 5.40
C SER A 168 -1.65 12.02 6.72
N SER A 169 -2.83 11.79 7.30
CA SER A 169 -3.16 12.24 8.67
C SER A 169 -2.97 11.13 9.71
N TYR A 170 -2.34 10.02 9.33
CA TYR A 170 -2.17 8.85 10.19
C TYR A 170 -1.21 9.13 11.34
N GLU A 171 -1.62 8.78 12.56
CA GLU A 171 -0.79 8.74 13.75
C GLU A 171 -0.89 7.35 14.40
N GLY A 172 0.23 6.65 14.53
CA GLY A 172 0.24 5.29 15.08
C GLY A 172 1.51 4.52 14.74
N PRO A 173 1.54 3.20 15.02
CA PRO A 173 2.62 2.31 14.60
C PRO A 173 2.80 2.30 13.08
N VAL A 174 4.05 2.22 12.63
CA VAL A 174 4.38 2.24 11.19
C VAL A 174 5.27 1.07 10.81
N GLY A 175 5.20 0.68 9.54
CA GLY A 175 6.12 -0.27 8.92
C GLY A 175 7.38 0.40 8.35
N ILE A 176 8.23 -0.42 7.73
CA ILE A 176 9.49 0.01 7.10
C ILE A 176 9.28 1.06 6.01
N LEU A 177 8.16 1.01 5.29
CA LEU A 177 7.80 1.97 4.23
C LEU A 177 7.84 3.42 4.73
N SER A 178 7.31 3.68 5.93
CA SER A 178 7.31 5.03 6.52
C SER A 178 8.72 5.49 6.89
N VAL A 179 9.59 4.58 7.33
CA VAL A 179 10.98 4.90 7.68
C VAL A 179 11.81 5.20 6.44
N LEU A 180 11.61 4.43 5.36
CA LEU A 180 12.20 4.71 4.05
C LEU A 180 11.68 6.04 3.48
N GLY A 181 10.38 6.30 3.59
CA GLY A 181 9.77 7.55 3.14
C GLY A 181 10.32 8.79 3.84
N ASP A 182 10.44 8.74 5.17
CA ASP A 182 11.06 9.82 5.96
C ASP A 182 12.52 10.07 5.56
N ALA A 183 13.30 9.00 5.35
CA ALA A 183 14.69 9.13 4.92
C ALA A 183 14.81 9.69 3.50
N ALA A 184 13.97 9.24 2.56
CA ALA A 184 13.94 9.71 1.18
C ALA A 184 13.58 11.19 1.09
N GLU A 185 12.52 11.64 1.76
CA GLU A 185 12.11 13.06 1.77
C GLU A 185 13.20 13.95 2.40
N LYS A 186 13.86 13.50 3.48
CA LYS A 186 15.01 14.22 4.08
C LYS A 186 16.20 14.32 3.14
N ALA A 187 16.39 13.34 2.25
CA ALA A 187 17.41 13.36 1.21
C ALA A 187 16.97 14.16 -0.04
N GLY A 188 15.75 14.72 -0.05
CA GLY A 188 15.21 15.47 -1.19
C GLY A 188 14.68 14.58 -2.33
N VAL A 189 14.51 13.27 -2.09
CA VAL A 189 13.87 12.35 -3.04
C VAL A 189 12.37 12.32 -2.72
N PRO A 190 11.51 12.86 -3.59
CA PRO A 190 10.08 12.95 -3.33
C PRO A 190 9.43 11.57 -3.34
N THR A 191 8.43 11.39 -2.47
CA THR A 191 7.76 10.11 -2.26
C THR A 191 6.25 10.19 -2.46
N VAL A 192 5.67 9.12 -2.97
CA VAL A 192 4.21 8.90 -3.06
C VAL A 192 3.91 7.53 -2.46
N SER A 193 2.78 7.40 -1.77
CA SER A 193 2.29 6.12 -1.27
C SER A 193 0.93 5.80 -1.87
N ILE A 194 0.75 4.55 -2.28
CA ILE A 194 -0.51 3.97 -2.79
C ILE A 194 -0.91 2.84 -1.83
N TRP A 195 -2.10 2.93 -1.25
CA TRP A 195 -2.62 1.94 -0.30
C TRP A 195 -3.98 1.40 -0.75
N ALA A 196 -4.08 0.08 -0.92
CA ALA A 196 -5.34 -0.60 -1.22
C ALA A 196 -6.04 -1.08 0.05
N SER A 197 -7.37 -0.97 0.10
CA SER A 197 -8.21 -1.52 1.17
C SER A 197 -8.72 -2.90 0.80
N VAL A 198 -8.21 -3.93 1.46
CA VAL A 198 -8.61 -5.32 1.28
C VAL A 198 -9.69 -5.68 2.32
N PRO A 199 -10.80 -6.32 1.94
CA PRO A 199 -11.81 -6.77 2.90
C PRO A 199 -11.20 -7.68 3.98
N HIS A 200 -11.36 -7.33 5.26
CA HIS A 200 -10.71 -8.05 6.37
C HIS A 200 -11.15 -9.52 6.53
N TYR A 201 -12.35 -9.85 6.07
CA TYR A 201 -12.91 -11.20 6.12
C TYR A 201 -12.42 -12.10 4.96
N VAL A 202 -11.61 -11.56 4.05
CA VAL A 202 -10.98 -12.34 2.97
C VAL A 202 -9.50 -12.50 3.31
N HIS A 203 -9.21 -13.56 4.06
CA HIS A 203 -7.86 -13.85 4.58
C HIS A 203 -7.08 -14.89 3.77
N ASN A 204 -7.68 -15.49 2.74
CA ASN A 204 -6.97 -16.39 1.83
C ASN A 204 -6.23 -15.54 0.80
N ALA A 205 -4.94 -15.29 1.03
CA ALA A 205 -4.05 -14.72 0.02
C ALA A 205 -3.87 -15.69 -1.16
N PRO A 206 -3.66 -15.18 -2.39
CA PRO A 206 -3.57 -13.77 -2.79
C PRO A 206 -4.94 -13.12 -3.13
N SER A 207 -4.98 -11.78 -3.24
CA SER A 207 -6.13 -10.98 -3.72
C SER A 207 -5.84 -10.32 -5.08
N PRO A 208 -6.16 -10.99 -6.21
CA PRO A 208 -5.94 -10.44 -7.55
C PRO A 208 -6.68 -9.13 -7.79
N LYS A 209 -7.88 -8.98 -7.20
CA LYS A 209 -8.69 -7.76 -7.29
C LYS A 209 -7.98 -6.54 -6.68
N ALA A 210 -7.28 -6.73 -5.56
CA ALA A 210 -6.51 -5.66 -4.92
C ALA A 210 -5.23 -5.35 -5.70
N THR A 211 -4.51 -6.37 -6.19
CA THR A 211 -3.36 -6.21 -7.08
C THR A 211 -3.73 -5.40 -8.33
N LEU A 212 -4.84 -5.75 -8.97
CA LEU A 212 -5.35 -5.06 -10.16
C LEU A 212 -5.61 -3.57 -9.88
N ALA A 213 -6.27 -3.25 -8.76
CA ALA A 213 -6.54 -1.87 -8.37
C ALA A 213 -5.26 -1.07 -8.08
N ILE A 214 -4.24 -1.70 -7.50
CA ILE A 214 -2.92 -1.07 -7.30
C ILE A 214 -2.25 -0.80 -8.66
N ILE A 215 -2.27 -1.77 -9.58
CA ILE A 215 -1.69 -1.62 -10.93
C ILE A 215 -2.38 -0.49 -11.69
N ASP A 216 -3.72 -0.43 -11.65
CA ASP A 216 -4.47 0.63 -12.32
C ASP A 216 -4.11 2.01 -11.77
N LYS A 217 -4.04 2.16 -10.43
CA LYS A 217 -3.63 3.43 -9.83
C LYS A 217 -2.17 3.75 -10.10
N LEU A 218 -1.30 2.75 -10.15
CA LEU A 218 0.12 2.93 -10.43
C LEU A 218 0.31 3.45 -11.85
N GLU A 219 -0.36 2.88 -12.86
CA GLU A 219 -0.33 3.34 -14.26
C GLU A 219 -0.87 4.75 -14.45
N GLU A 220 -1.84 5.19 -13.65
CA GLU A 220 -2.26 6.60 -13.64
C GLU A 220 -1.14 7.55 -13.17
N LEU A 221 -0.21 7.05 -12.34
CA LEU A 221 0.87 7.83 -11.71
C LEU A 221 2.21 7.71 -12.45
N ILE A 222 2.50 6.53 -13.01
CA ILE A 222 3.69 6.23 -13.80
C ILE A 222 3.25 6.03 -15.25
N ASP A 223 3.85 6.77 -16.17
CA ASP A 223 3.52 6.73 -17.60
C ASP A 223 4.05 5.45 -18.28
N VAL A 224 3.52 4.30 -17.83
CA VAL A 224 3.88 2.94 -18.25
C VAL A 224 2.60 2.13 -18.35
N VAL A 225 2.33 1.59 -19.54
CA VAL A 225 1.24 0.64 -19.76
C VAL A 225 1.63 -0.71 -19.17
N ILE A 226 0.85 -1.21 -18.21
CA ILE A 226 1.09 -2.51 -17.54
C ILE A 226 0.04 -3.52 -18.02
N PRO A 227 0.33 -4.46 -18.93
CA PRO A 227 -0.63 -5.49 -19.34
C PRO A 227 -1.21 -6.23 -18.14
N ARG A 228 -2.55 -6.35 -18.10
CA ARG A 228 -3.24 -7.02 -16.99
C ARG A 228 -3.17 -8.54 -17.07
N GLY A 229 -2.85 -9.10 -18.25
CA GLY A 229 -2.81 -10.55 -18.45
C GLY A 229 -4.12 -11.22 -18.00
N GLU A 230 -3.99 -12.27 -17.19
CA GLU A 230 -5.12 -13.01 -16.61
C GLU A 230 -5.68 -12.36 -15.33
N LEU A 231 -5.08 -11.29 -14.80
CA LEU A 231 -5.49 -10.68 -13.52
C LEU A 231 -6.94 -10.22 -13.49
N VAL A 232 -7.50 -9.82 -14.65
CA VAL A 232 -8.92 -9.44 -14.74
C VAL A 232 -9.82 -10.65 -14.52
N ASP A 233 -9.50 -11.77 -15.15
CA ASP A 233 -10.25 -13.02 -15.03
C ASP A 233 -10.05 -13.63 -13.63
N GLU A 234 -8.84 -13.60 -13.09
CA GLU A 234 -8.52 -14.02 -11.72
C GLU A 234 -9.27 -13.16 -10.69
N SER A 235 -9.36 -11.84 -10.90
CA SER A 235 -10.13 -10.94 -10.05
C SER A 235 -11.62 -11.28 -10.04
N ALA A 236 -12.20 -11.57 -11.21
CA ALA A 236 -13.61 -11.94 -11.33
C ALA A 236 -13.90 -13.32 -10.69
N ALA A 237 -12.98 -14.28 -10.87
CA ALA A 237 -13.06 -15.60 -10.25
C ALA A 237 -12.94 -15.51 -8.72
N TRP A 238 -12.03 -14.66 -8.22
CA TRP A 238 -11.84 -14.40 -6.80
C TRP A 238 -13.12 -13.82 -6.16
N GLU A 239 -13.72 -12.81 -6.79
CA GLU A 239 -14.97 -12.20 -6.31
C GLU A 239 -16.12 -13.21 -6.26
N SER A 240 -16.31 -13.96 -7.36
CA SER A 240 -17.32 -15.02 -7.42
C SER A 240 -17.11 -16.11 -6.37
N GLY A 241 -15.85 -16.44 -6.06
CA GLY A 241 -15.51 -17.41 -5.02
C GLY A 241 -15.91 -16.95 -3.63
N ILE A 242 -15.75 -15.65 -3.33
CA ILE A 242 -16.17 -15.07 -2.05
C ILE A 242 -17.68 -14.95 -1.96
N ASP A 243 -18.35 -14.58 -3.06
CA ASP A 243 -19.82 -14.53 -3.11
C ASP A 243 -20.44 -15.87 -2.70
N VAL A 244 -19.89 -16.99 -3.20
CA VAL A 244 -20.34 -18.33 -2.83
C VAL A 244 -20.16 -18.57 -1.34
N LEU A 245 -18.98 -18.31 -0.79
CA LEU A 245 -18.69 -18.50 0.64
C LEU A 245 -19.59 -17.62 1.53
N ALA A 246 -19.79 -16.35 1.14
CA ALA A 246 -20.65 -15.42 1.86
C ALA A 246 -22.12 -15.82 1.80
N SER A 247 -22.58 -16.45 0.70
CA SER A 247 -23.96 -16.91 0.56
C SER A 247 -24.32 -18.10 1.45
N GLU A 248 -23.31 -18.82 1.96
CA GLU A 248 -23.48 -19.95 2.88
C GLU A 248 -23.63 -19.49 4.35
N ASP A 249 -23.38 -18.20 4.65
CA ASP A 249 -23.43 -17.62 5.98
C ASP A 249 -24.30 -16.34 6.01
N ASP A 250 -25.53 -16.46 6.54
CA ASP A 250 -26.49 -15.35 6.65
C ASP A 250 -25.96 -14.15 7.46
N GLU A 251 -25.12 -14.38 8.47
CA GLU A 251 -24.52 -13.31 9.28
C GLU A 251 -23.49 -12.55 8.45
N MET A 252 -22.64 -13.27 7.71
CA MET A 252 -21.67 -12.69 6.79
C MET A 252 -22.34 -11.90 5.67
N ALA A 253 -23.38 -12.46 5.03
CA ALA A 253 -24.14 -11.78 3.99
C ALA A 253 -24.77 -10.48 4.51
N THR A 254 -25.36 -10.51 5.71
CA THR A 254 -25.94 -9.31 6.35
C THR A 254 -24.87 -8.27 6.65
N TYR A 255 -23.70 -8.69 7.12
CA TYR A 255 -22.59 -7.80 7.40
C TYR A 255 -22.04 -7.13 6.13
N ILE A 256 -21.85 -7.90 5.05
CA ILE A 256 -21.40 -7.38 3.75
C ILE A 256 -22.40 -6.35 3.21
N ALA A 257 -23.71 -6.62 3.29
CA ALA A 257 -24.73 -5.65 2.89
C ALA A 257 -24.66 -4.33 3.66
N GLN A 258 -24.28 -4.35 4.95
CA GLN A 258 -24.05 -3.13 5.72
C GLN A 258 -22.81 -2.36 5.22
N LEU A 259 -21.73 -3.07 4.89
CA LEU A 259 -20.52 -2.47 4.33
C LEU A 259 -20.80 -1.85 2.95
N GLU A 260 -21.58 -2.52 2.10
CA GLU A 260 -22.06 -2.00 0.83
C GLU A 260 -22.87 -0.71 1.01
N GLN A 261 -23.84 -0.70 1.91
CA GLN A 261 -24.65 0.49 2.17
C GLN A 261 -23.79 1.66 2.67
N ALA A 262 -22.86 1.40 3.61
CA ALA A 262 -21.94 2.41 4.10
C ALA A 262 -21.07 2.97 2.97
N ARG A 263 -20.59 2.09 2.07
CA ARG A 263 -19.77 2.47 0.93
C ARG A 263 -20.52 3.30 -0.09
N ASP A 264 -21.68 2.82 -0.53
CA ASP A 264 -22.51 3.49 -1.53
C ASP A 264 -23.00 4.87 -1.03
N THR A 265 -23.16 5.02 0.28
CA THR A 265 -23.47 6.32 0.90
C THR A 265 -22.32 7.31 0.75
N VAL A 266 -21.07 6.88 0.96
CA VAL A 266 -19.87 7.74 0.82
C VAL A 266 -19.61 8.10 -0.64
N ASP A 267 -19.82 7.15 -1.56
CA ASP A 267 -19.59 7.35 -3.00
C ASP A 267 -20.77 8.09 -3.70
N SER A 268 -21.88 8.31 -3.00
CA SER A 268 -23.04 9.01 -3.57
C SER A 268 -22.69 10.46 -3.96
N PRO A 269 -23.11 10.93 -5.15
CA PRO A 269 -22.94 12.33 -5.55
C PRO A 269 -23.58 13.32 -4.57
N GLU A 270 -24.59 12.87 -3.84
CA GLU A 270 -25.33 13.66 -2.84
C GLU A 270 -24.56 13.81 -1.52
N ALA A 271 -23.52 12.97 -1.28
CA ALA A 271 -22.61 13.04 -0.12
C ALA A 271 -21.68 14.26 -0.13
N SER A 272 -22.02 15.30 -0.90
CA SER A 272 -21.57 16.67 -0.65
C SER A 272 -21.75 17.01 0.84
N GLY A 273 -20.87 17.83 1.41
CA GLY A 273 -20.80 18.09 2.87
C GLY A 273 -22.12 18.49 3.54
N GLU A 274 -23.13 18.92 2.78
CA GLU A 274 -24.49 19.19 3.27
C GLU A 274 -25.28 17.92 3.66
N ALA A 275 -25.12 16.78 2.98
CA ALA A 275 -25.77 15.52 3.36
C ALA A 275 -25.15 14.91 4.63
N ILE A 276 -23.83 15.02 4.77
CA ILE A 276 -23.11 14.64 6.00
C ILE A 276 -23.56 15.52 7.17
N ALA A 277 -23.75 16.82 6.94
CA ALA A 277 -24.30 17.73 7.94
C ALA A 277 -25.76 17.39 8.32
N GLN A 278 -26.60 16.99 7.35
CA GLN A 278 -27.99 16.58 7.62
C GLN A 278 -28.09 15.29 8.43
N GLU A 279 -27.28 14.27 8.16
CA GLU A 279 -27.26 13.05 8.99
C GLU A 279 -26.66 13.31 10.38
N PHE A 280 -25.68 14.23 10.50
CA PHE A 280 -25.18 14.69 11.80
C PHE A 280 -26.26 15.44 12.60
N GLU A 281 -27.04 16.32 11.96
CA GLU A 281 -28.20 16.99 12.59
C GLU A 281 -29.30 16.00 13.00
N LYS A 282 -29.55 14.96 12.17
CA LYS A 282 -30.52 13.89 12.46
C LYS A 282 -30.07 13.03 13.65
N TYR A 283 -28.77 12.78 13.77
CA TYR A 283 -28.16 12.12 14.92
C TYR A 283 -28.30 12.96 16.21
N LEU A 284 -28.09 14.27 16.15
CA LEU A 284 -28.28 15.19 17.27
C LEU A 284 -29.76 15.29 17.69
N ARG A 285 -30.70 15.39 16.75
CA ARG A 285 -32.15 15.38 17.04
C ARG A 285 -32.62 14.10 17.71
N ARG A 286 -32.02 12.95 17.38
CA ARG A 286 -32.29 11.67 18.05
C ARG A 286 -31.80 11.64 19.50
N ARG A 287 -30.78 12.44 19.84
CA ARG A 287 -30.25 12.58 21.20
C ARG A 287 -31.09 13.56 22.03
N ASP A 288 -31.56 14.64 21.41
CA ASP A 288 -32.44 15.62 22.08
C ASP A 288 -33.84 15.07 22.35
N GLY A 289 -34.35 14.18 21.47
CA GLY A 289 -35.62 13.48 21.71
C GLY A 289 -35.60 12.44 22.86
N LYS A 290 -34.43 12.17 23.44
CA LYS A 290 -34.26 11.23 24.58
C LYS A 290 -33.92 11.93 25.89
N ALA A 291 -33.83 13.26 25.89
CA ALA A 291 -33.40 14.07 27.03
C ALA A 291 -34.56 14.78 27.79
N ASP A 292 -35.81 14.36 27.59
CA ASP A 292 -36.94 14.84 28.40
C ASP A 292 -37.40 13.74 29.37
N GLY A 293 -36.69 13.64 30.49
CA GLY A 293 -37.03 12.66 31.52
C GLY A 293 -35.98 12.37 32.59
N ARG A 294 -35.39 13.40 33.22
CA ARG A 294 -35.03 13.46 34.66
C ARG A 294 -34.20 14.70 34.97
N GLY A 295 -34.66 15.45 35.97
CA GLY A 295 -34.14 16.77 36.33
C GLY A 295 -32.80 16.77 37.08
N THR A 296 -32.11 17.90 36.88
CA THR A 296 -31.38 18.74 37.85
C THR A 296 -30.33 18.11 38.79
N ALA A 297 -29.05 18.38 38.50
CA ALA A 297 -28.06 18.97 39.43
C ALA A 297 -26.79 19.43 38.66
N GLY A 298 -26.33 20.66 38.93
CA GLY A 298 -25.14 21.29 38.31
C GLY A 298 -23.78 20.87 38.92
N PRO A 299 -22.66 21.53 38.58
CA PRO A 299 -21.49 20.89 37.96
C PRO A 299 -20.31 20.61 38.92
N GLY A 300 -19.62 19.50 38.73
CA GLY A 300 -18.34 19.17 39.37
C GLY A 300 -17.22 19.05 38.32
N GLY A 301 -16.16 19.84 38.46
CA GLY A 301 -15.00 19.86 37.57
C GLY A 301 -14.16 18.57 37.58
N PRO A 302 -13.17 18.45 36.68
CA PRO A 302 -12.40 17.22 36.49
C PRO A 302 -11.45 16.93 37.65
N PRO A 303 -11.19 15.63 37.97
CA PRO A 303 -10.27 15.24 39.03
C PRO A 303 -8.80 15.39 38.60
N SER A 304 -8.01 15.94 39.51
CA SER A 304 -6.55 16.16 39.42
C SER A 304 -5.76 14.85 39.42
N LEU A 305 -4.68 14.79 38.62
CA LEU A 305 -3.68 13.71 38.58
C LEU A 305 -2.86 13.65 39.89
N PRO A 306 -2.42 12.45 40.33
CA PRO A 306 -1.59 12.29 41.53
C PRO A 306 -0.11 12.70 41.29
N PRO A 307 0.63 13.12 42.34
CA PRO A 307 1.99 13.65 42.22
C PRO A 307 3.09 12.59 42.12
N ASP A 308 4.14 12.98 41.39
CA ASP A 308 5.41 12.31 41.10
C ASP A 308 6.31 12.20 42.35
N ASP A 309 6.66 10.98 42.75
CA ASP A 309 7.46 10.69 43.95
C ASP A 309 8.95 10.60 43.59
N ARG A 310 9.66 11.74 43.68
CA ARG A 310 11.12 11.78 43.65
C ARG A 310 11.66 11.59 45.07
N GLY A 311 12.20 10.41 45.34
CA GLY A 311 12.94 10.11 46.57
C GLY A 311 14.21 10.97 46.70
N PRO A 312 14.60 11.38 47.93
CA PRO A 312 15.73 12.27 48.17
C PRO A 312 17.09 11.55 48.16
N ARG A 313 18.10 12.33 47.79
CA ARG A 313 19.53 12.02 47.85
C ARG A 313 20.03 12.07 49.30
N GLU A 314 20.78 11.05 49.70
CA GLU A 314 21.97 11.12 50.55
C GLU A 314 23.02 10.13 50.02
#